data_AF-A0A1X3DHW4-F1
#
_entry.id   AF-A0A1X3DHW4-F1
#
_cell.length_a   1.000
_cell.length_b   1.000
_cell.length_c   1.000
_cell.angle_alpha   90.00
_cell.angle_beta   90.00
_cell.angle_gamma   90.00
#
_symmetry.space_group_name_H-M   'P 1'
#
loop_
_entity.id
_entity.type
_entity.pdbx_description
1 polymer ?
#
loop_
_entity_poly.entity_id
_entity_poly.type
_entity_poly.pdbx_seq_one_letter_code
_entity_poly.pdbx_strand_id
1 'polypeptide(L)'
;MNIYEYEMKRLKHGIAAALPDRVVSESLIDHAEWRREELLKGVVTVILERIKSDGEWSATLQVLITGQLEVELPENKDTMGAQVEAAEISLYSELRAFLRNTGGLPSVEVQDVEFSAHSKAPFGWFLLRAQYGPINEACMDWDFGDLIVPPNMYPPTVLVTPFDGVDVKVDVEPHETDQTHKKWLTGERTDEQPEATIKTELQNGNQG
;
A
#
# COMPACT_ATOMS: atom_id res chain seq x y z
N MET A 1 -8.87 -3.33 8.57
CA MET A 1 -8.48 -3.20 7.15
C MET A 1 -7.02 -2.82 7.11
N ASN A 2 -6.19 -3.54 6.36
CA ASN A 2 -4.77 -3.23 6.24
C ASN A 2 -4.50 -2.14 5.17
N ILE A 3 -3.27 -1.65 5.10
CA ILE A 3 -2.84 -0.58 4.19
C ILE A 3 -3.11 -0.92 2.71
N TYR A 4 -2.80 -2.14 2.28
CA TYR A 4 -2.99 -2.57 0.89
C TYR A 4 -4.47 -2.68 0.52
N GLU A 5 -5.31 -3.20 1.43
CA GLU A 5 -6.75 -3.26 1.23
C GLU A 5 -7.36 -1.86 1.09
N TYR A 6 -6.91 -0.90 1.90
CA TYR A 6 -7.36 0.48 1.80
C TYR A 6 -6.96 1.10 0.47
N GLU A 7 -5.70 0.93 0.05
CA GLU A 7 -5.21 1.47 -1.21
C GLU A 7 -5.90 0.85 -2.43
N MET A 8 -6.18 -0.45 -2.41
CA MET A 8 -7.00 -1.11 -3.43
C MET A 8 -8.43 -0.54 -3.47
N LYS A 9 -9.05 -0.26 -2.31
CA LYS A 9 -10.37 0.38 -2.25
C LYS A 9 -10.34 1.81 -2.78
N ARG A 10 -9.30 2.59 -2.46
CA ARG A 10 -9.12 3.95 -3.00
C ARG A 10 -8.99 3.95 -4.50
N LEU A 11 -8.19 3.03 -5.06
CA LEU A 11 -8.06 2.89 -6.50
C LEU A 11 -9.40 2.55 -7.17
N LYS A 12 -10.11 1.54 -6.65
CA LYS A 12 -11.46 1.15 -7.14
C LYS A 12 -12.45 2.32 -7.08
N HIS A 13 -12.47 3.04 -5.96
CA HIS A 13 -13.34 4.20 -5.77
C HIS A 13 -12.99 5.34 -6.72
N GLY A 14 -11.70 5.62 -6.93
CA GLY A 14 -11.24 6.63 -7.88
C GLY A 14 -11.66 6.31 -9.31
N ILE A 15 -11.55 5.04 -9.73
CA ILE A 15 -12.02 4.58 -11.04
C ILE A 15 -13.54 4.75 -11.14
N ALA A 16 -14.32 4.33 -10.13
CA ALA A 16 -15.77 4.48 -10.14
C ALA A 16 -16.22 5.94 -10.21
N ALA A 17 -15.52 6.83 -9.52
CA ALA A 17 -15.80 8.28 -9.57
C ALA A 17 -15.46 8.89 -10.94
N ALA A 18 -14.40 8.42 -11.59
CA ALA A 18 -13.97 8.92 -12.90
C ALA A 18 -14.79 8.36 -14.08
N LEU A 19 -15.39 7.19 -13.90
CA LEU A 19 -16.17 6.46 -14.91
C LEU A 19 -17.60 6.19 -14.40
N PRO A 20 -18.41 7.23 -14.13
CA PRO A 20 -19.71 7.08 -13.45
C PRO A 20 -20.74 6.28 -14.26
N ASP A 21 -20.59 6.23 -15.58
CA ASP A 21 -21.48 5.47 -16.47
C ASP A 21 -21.08 3.99 -16.60
N ARG A 22 -19.91 3.61 -16.06
CA ARG A 22 -19.38 2.24 -16.09
C ARG A 22 -19.68 1.53 -14.77
N VAL A 23 -19.74 0.21 -14.81
CA VAL A 23 -19.86 -0.60 -13.59
C VAL A 23 -18.45 -0.93 -13.10
N VAL A 24 -18.10 -0.53 -11.87
CA VAL A 24 -16.84 -0.94 -11.25
C VAL A 24 -17.10 -2.05 -10.26
N SER A 25 -16.59 -3.24 -10.56
CA SER A 25 -16.77 -4.43 -9.73
C SER A 25 -15.60 -4.63 -8.76
N GLU A 26 -15.92 -5.10 -7.55
CA GLU A 26 -14.90 -5.48 -6.58
C GLU A 26 -14.31 -6.87 -6.84
N SER A 27 -15.04 -7.72 -7.56
CA SER A 27 -14.70 -9.12 -7.82
C SER A 27 -14.80 -9.44 -9.32
N LEU A 28 -13.91 -10.30 -9.80
CA LEU A 28 -14.01 -10.81 -11.16
C LEU A 28 -15.15 -11.82 -11.22
N ILE A 29 -16.16 -11.48 -12.00
CA ILE A 29 -17.32 -12.32 -12.27
C ILE A 29 -17.20 -12.79 -13.73
N ASP A 30 -17.51 -14.05 -13.98
CA ASP A 30 -17.49 -14.57 -15.34
C ASP A 30 -18.52 -13.84 -16.21
N HIS A 31 -18.19 -13.66 -17.48
CA HIS A 31 -19.05 -13.03 -18.46
C HIS A 31 -20.48 -13.59 -18.44
N ALA A 32 -20.62 -14.91 -18.30
CA ALA A 32 -21.92 -15.59 -18.32
C ALA A 32 -22.82 -15.25 -17.11
N GLU A 33 -22.25 -14.73 -16.04
CA GLU A 33 -22.97 -14.39 -14.80
C GLU A 33 -23.39 -12.92 -14.74
N TRP A 34 -22.83 -12.07 -15.61
CA TRP A 34 -23.19 -10.66 -15.67
C TRP A 34 -24.58 -10.45 -16.27
N ARG A 35 -25.29 -9.43 -15.77
CA ARG A 35 -26.51 -8.97 -16.45
C ARG A 35 -26.11 -8.24 -17.72
N ARG A 36 -26.81 -8.52 -18.80
CA ARG A 36 -26.61 -7.85 -20.09
C ARG A 36 -26.59 -6.33 -19.99
N GLU A 37 -27.47 -5.75 -19.17
CA GLU A 37 -27.53 -4.29 -18.95
C GLU A 37 -26.23 -3.72 -18.35
N GLU A 38 -25.50 -4.51 -17.56
CA GLU A 38 -24.21 -4.12 -16.98
C GLU A 38 -23.10 -4.25 -18.02
N LEU A 39 -23.12 -5.31 -18.83
CA LEU A 39 -22.17 -5.51 -19.92
C LEU A 39 -22.31 -4.45 -21.03
N LEU A 40 -23.53 -4.01 -21.34
CA LEU A 40 -23.77 -2.92 -22.29
C LEU A 40 -23.19 -1.58 -21.79
N LYS A 41 -23.14 -1.38 -20.46
CA LYS A 41 -22.46 -0.22 -19.87
C LYS A 41 -20.94 -0.37 -19.84
N GLY A 42 -20.43 -1.58 -19.89
CA GLY A 42 -19.02 -1.88 -19.67
C GLY A 42 -18.70 -1.99 -18.18
N VAL A 43 -18.05 -3.09 -17.83
CA VAL A 43 -17.64 -3.45 -16.48
C VAL A 43 -16.13 -3.35 -16.37
N VAL A 44 -15.63 -2.65 -15.34
CA VAL A 44 -14.23 -2.60 -14.98
C VAL A 44 -14.02 -3.30 -13.65
N THR A 45 -13.09 -4.24 -13.59
CA THR A 45 -12.72 -4.93 -12.34
C THR A 45 -11.25 -4.72 -12.05
N VAL A 46 -10.90 -4.45 -10.80
CA VAL A 46 -9.52 -4.29 -10.35
C VAL A 46 -9.16 -5.38 -9.35
N ILE A 47 -8.09 -6.11 -9.63
CA ILE A 47 -7.63 -7.26 -8.84
C ILE A 47 -6.17 -7.04 -8.46
N LEU A 48 -5.82 -7.41 -7.24
CA LEU A 48 -4.43 -7.45 -6.81
C LEU A 48 -3.80 -8.75 -7.31
N GLU A 49 -2.77 -8.67 -8.15
CA GLU A 49 -2.02 -9.83 -8.64
C GLU A 49 -0.87 -10.17 -7.70
N ARG A 50 -0.10 -9.16 -7.29
CA ARG A 50 1.08 -9.33 -6.44
C ARG A 50 1.38 -8.04 -5.67
N ILE A 51 1.98 -8.17 -4.49
CA ILE A 51 2.62 -7.07 -3.77
C ILE A 51 4.13 -7.20 -3.98
N LYS A 52 4.78 -6.12 -4.40
CA LYS A 52 6.23 -6.03 -4.48
C LYS A 52 6.73 -5.11 -3.38
N SER A 53 7.51 -5.66 -2.45
CA SER A 53 8.21 -4.85 -1.44
C SER A 53 9.42 -4.16 -2.07
N ASP A 54 9.46 -2.84 -1.99
CA ASP A 54 10.50 -1.98 -2.56
C ASP A 54 11.37 -1.35 -1.44
N GLY A 55 11.45 -1.99 -0.28
CA GLY A 55 12.16 -1.50 0.91
C GLY A 55 11.52 -2.02 2.20
N GLU A 56 11.92 -1.47 3.33
CA GLU A 56 11.36 -1.81 4.64
C GLU A 56 9.96 -1.21 4.87
N TRP A 57 9.66 -0.07 4.25
CA TRP A 57 8.43 0.70 4.49
C TRP A 57 7.71 1.12 3.19
N SER A 58 8.08 0.52 2.07
CA SER A 58 7.51 0.85 0.77
C SER A 58 7.19 -0.39 -0.04
N ALA A 59 6.04 -0.38 -0.68
CA ALA A 59 5.64 -1.41 -1.63
C ALA A 59 4.91 -0.84 -2.83
N THR A 60 4.91 -1.61 -3.91
CA THR A 60 4.14 -1.36 -5.11
C THR A 60 3.16 -2.52 -5.31
N LEU A 61 1.90 -2.21 -5.62
CA LEU A 61 0.88 -3.19 -5.94
C LEU A 61 0.91 -3.46 -7.44
N GLN A 62 1.14 -4.71 -7.82
CA GLN A 62 0.88 -5.16 -9.19
C GLN A 62 -0.60 -5.50 -9.29
N VAL A 63 -1.31 -4.70 -10.08
CA VAL A 63 -2.75 -4.81 -10.26
C VAL A 63 -3.08 -5.26 -11.68
N LEU A 64 -4.11 -6.07 -11.77
CA LEU A 64 -4.70 -6.54 -12.99
C LEU A 64 -6.09 -5.91 -13.10
N ILE A 65 -6.28 -5.12 -14.14
CA ILE A 65 -7.54 -4.41 -14.40
C ILE A 65 -8.17 -5.01 -15.65
N THR A 66 -9.39 -5.52 -15.53
CA THR A 66 -10.13 -6.10 -16.65
C THR A 66 -11.26 -5.18 -17.07
N GLY A 67 -11.47 -5.05 -18.38
CA GLY A 67 -12.72 -4.54 -18.94
C GLY A 67 -13.52 -5.69 -19.54
N GLN A 68 -14.83 -5.70 -19.32
CA GLN A 68 -15.77 -6.62 -19.97
C GLN A 68 -16.95 -5.83 -20.52
N LEU A 69 -17.37 -6.10 -21.75
CA LEU A 69 -18.51 -5.42 -22.35
C LEU A 69 -19.23 -6.30 -23.37
N GLU A 70 -20.46 -5.92 -23.67
CA GLU A 70 -21.22 -6.42 -24.81
C GLU A 70 -21.60 -5.23 -25.69
N VAL A 71 -21.54 -5.39 -27.01
CA VAL A 71 -22.08 -4.40 -27.96
C VAL A 71 -23.49 -4.77 -28.40
N GLU A 72 -24.30 -3.77 -28.71
CA GLU A 72 -25.60 -4.01 -29.33
C GLU A 72 -25.43 -4.74 -30.66
N LEU A 73 -26.37 -5.63 -30.99
CA LEU A 73 -26.32 -6.40 -32.23
C LEU A 73 -26.58 -5.46 -33.42
N PRO A 74 -25.59 -5.19 -34.30
CA PRO A 74 -25.81 -4.39 -35.48
C PRO A 74 -26.72 -5.09 -36.48
N GLU A 75 -27.38 -4.29 -37.32
CA GLU A 75 -28.14 -4.77 -38.47
C GLU A 75 -27.24 -5.54 -39.46
N ASN A 76 -25.99 -5.09 -39.61
CA ASN A 76 -24.97 -5.76 -40.42
C ASN A 76 -24.01 -6.58 -39.54
N LYS A 77 -24.05 -7.91 -39.66
CA LYS A 77 -23.17 -8.81 -38.89
C LYS A 77 -21.69 -8.68 -39.24
N ASP A 78 -21.36 -8.24 -40.46
CA ASP A 78 -19.97 -8.10 -40.91
C ASP A 78 -19.23 -6.97 -40.17
N THR A 79 -19.96 -6.02 -39.57
CA THR A 79 -19.37 -4.92 -38.79
C THR A 79 -19.24 -5.22 -37.31
N MET A 80 -19.72 -6.38 -36.84
CA MET A 80 -19.76 -6.73 -35.42
C MET A 80 -18.37 -6.70 -34.77
N GLY A 81 -17.38 -7.35 -35.39
CA GLY A 81 -16.03 -7.39 -34.84
C GLY A 81 -15.44 -5.99 -34.66
N ALA A 82 -15.56 -5.14 -35.68
CA ALA A 82 -15.07 -3.76 -35.62
C ALA A 82 -15.79 -2.92 -34.55
N GLN A 83 -17.07 -3.18 -34.29
CA GLN A 83 -17.81 -2.51 -33.21
C GLN A 83 -17.34 -2.96 -31.83
N VAL A 84 -17.07 -4.25 -31.65
CA VAL A 84 -16.45 -4.77 -30.42
C VAL A 84 -15.08 -4.13 -30.20
N GLU A 85 -14.23 -4.08 -31.24
CA GLU A 85 -12.91 -3.42 -31.17
C GLU A 85 -13.03 -1.96 -30.70
N ALA A 86 -13.92 -1.22 -31.33
CA ALA A 86 -14.11 0.20 -31.04
C ALA A 86 -14.61 0.41 -29.62
N ALA A 87 -15.53 -0.44 -29.14
CA ALA A 87 -16.04 -0.38 -27.78
C ALA A 87 -14.95 -0.71 -26.74
N GLU A 88 -14.12 -1.73 -26.99
CA GLU A 88 -13.00 -2.10 -26.13
C GLU A 88 -11.96 -0.97 -26.04
N ILE A 89 -11.58 -0.41 -27.19
CA ILE A 89 -10.63 0.71 -27.26
C ILE A 89 -11.21 1.94 -26.56
N SER A 90 -12.50 2.22 -26.71
CA SER A 90 -13.15 3.35 -26.02
C SER A 90 -13.10 3.18 -24.52
N LEU A 91 -13.51 2.01 -23.99
CA LEU A 91 -13.50 1.74 -22.56
C LEU A 91 -12.07 1.80 -22.00
N TYR A 92 -11.10 1.19 -22.69
CA TYR A 92 -9.69 1.28 -22.31
C TYR A 92 -9.17 2.73 -22.34
N SER A 93 -9.54 3.52 -23.34
CA SER A 93 -9.11 4.92 -23.47
C SER A 93 -9.62 5.78 -22.32
N GLU A 94 -10.89 5.63 -21.95
CA GLU A 94 -11.50 6.31 -20.80
C GLU A 94 -10.79 5.93 -19.50
N LEU A 95 -10.57 4.63 -19.27
CA LEU A 95 -9.80 4.15 -18.13
C LEU A 95 -8.38 4.72 -18.13
N ARG A 96 -7.69 4.68 -19.28
CA ARG A 96 -6.31 5.16 -19.41
C ARG A 96 -6.19 6.67 -19.23
N ALA A 97 -7.24 7.44 -19.52
CA ALA A 97 -7.28 8.86 -19.23
C ALA A 97 -7.25 9.12 -17.72
N PHE A 98 -8.04 8.37 -16.95
CA PHE A 98 -8.01 8.41 -15.48
C PHE A 98 -6.67 7.93 -14.93
N LEU A 99 -6.15 6.78 -15.38
CA LEU A 99 -4.89 6.22 -14.87
C LEU A 99 -3.67 7.12 -15.15
N ARG A 100 -3.73 8.00 -16.15
CA ARG A 100 -2.68 9.00 -16.40
C ARG A 100 -2.69 10.15 -15.39
N ASN A 101 -3.84 10.42 -14.78
CA ASN A 101 -4.01 11.51 -13.84
C ASN A 101 -5.02 11.11 -12.75
N THR A 102 -4.52 10.35 -11.78
CA THR A 102 -5.34 9.72 -10.73
C THR A 102 -5.82 10.66 -9.64
N GLY A 103 -5.56 11.98 -9.75
CA GLY A 103 -6.17 13.00 -8.90
C GLY A 103 -5.79 12.92 -7.42
N GLY A 104 -4.56 12.49 -7.10
CA GLY A 104 -4.05 12.40 -5.72
C GLY A 104 -3.97 10.98 -5.16
N LEU A 105 -4.24 9.96 -5.98
CA LEU A 105 -3.78 8.60 -5.68
C LEU A 105 -2.30 8.44 -6.06
N PRO A 106 -1.60 7.43 -5.50
CA PRO A 106 -0.32 6.96 -6.03
C PRO A 106 -0.30 6.79 -7.55
N SER A 107 0.90 6.82 -8.12
CA SER A 107 1.10 6.68 -9.56
C SER A 107 0.61 5.32 -10.04
N VAL A 108 0.00 5.29 -11.23
CA VAL A 108 -0.34 4.05 -11.93
C VAL A 108 0.46 3.95 -13.22
N GLU A 109 1.46 3.07 -13.22
CA GLU A 109 2.25 2.76 -14.40
C GLU A 109 1.65 1.56 -15.13
N VAL A 110 1.12 1.81 -16.33
CA VAL A 110 0.59 0.75 -17.20
C VAL A 110 1.73 0.03 -17.90
N GLN A 111 1.75 -1.30 -17.80
CA GLN A 111 2.80 -2.14 -18.36
C GLN A 111 2.42 -2.73 -19.72
N ASP A 112 1.26 -3.38 -19.78
CA ASP A 112 0.75 -4.01 -20.99
C ASP A 112 -0.79 -4.00 -21.01
N VAL A 113 -1.35 -4.17 -22.21
CA VAL A 113 -2.78 -4.38 -22.40
C VAL A 113 -3.00 -5.43 -23.49
N GLU A 114 -3.89 -6.37 -23.21
CA GLU A 114 -4.35 -7.42 -24.13
C GLU A 114 -5.84 -7.23 -24.40
N PHE A 115 -6.29 -7.46 -25.63
CA PHE A 115 -7.67 -7.31 -26.08
C PHE A 115 -8.25 -8.64 -26.57
N SER A 116 -9.57 -8.73 -26.72
CA SER A 116 -10.25 -9.99 -27.04
C SER A 116 -9.99 -10.55 -28.44
N ALA A 117 -9.44 -9.72 -29.34
CA ALA A 117 -9.24 -10.00 -30.76
C ALA A 117 -10.53 -10.49 -31.46
N HIS A 118 -11.70 -10.04 -30.99
CA HIS A 118 -13.03 -10.41 -31.49
C HIS A 118 -13.33 -11.91 -31.44
N SER A 119 -12.64 -12.65 -30.57
CA SER A 119 -12.73 -14.11 -30.48
C SER A 119 -14.15 -14.60 -30.17
N LYS A 120 -15.00 -13.78 -29.53
CA LYS A 120 -16.36 -14.13 -29.10
C LYS A 120 -17.37 -12.99 -29.26
N ALA A 121 -17.37 -12.29 -30.40
CA ALA A 121 -18.37 -11.25 -30.67
C ALA A 121 -19.82 -11.77 -30.42
N PRO A 122 -20.73 -10.98 -29.80
CA PRO A 122 -20.67 -9.54 -29.54
C PRO A 122 -19.93 -9.13 -28.26
N PHE A 123 -19.26 -10.07 -27.60
CA PHE A 123 -18.60 -9.82 -26.33
C PHE A 123 -17.17 -9.34 -26.53
N GLY A 124 -16.81 -8.30 -25.79
CA GLY A 124 -15.48 -7.73 -25.76
C GLY A 124 -14.87 -7.77 -24.37
N TRP A 125 -13.55 -7.84 -24.31
CA TRP A 125 -12.79 -7.75 -23.08
C TRP A 125 -11.39 -7.21 -23.31
N PHE A 126 -10.82 -6.62 -22.26
CA PHE A 126 -9.39 -6.35 -22.19
C PHE A 126 -8.81 -6.72 -20.83
N LEU A 127 -7.50 -6.95 -20.81
CA LEU A 127 -6.70 -7.23 -19.64
C LEU A 127 -5.54 -6.23 -19.59
N LEU A 128 -5.48 -5.44 -18.53
CA LEU A 128 -4.46 -4.39 -18.33
C LEU A 128 -3.63 -4.75 -17.10
N ARG A 129 -2.31 -4.93 -17.25
CA ARG A 129 -1.40 -5.04 -16.10
C ARG A 129 -0.80 -3.67 -15.80
N ALA A 130 -0.83 -3.29 -14.53
CA ALA A 130 -0.29 -2.02 -14.07
C ALA A 130 0.38 -2.14 -12.70
N GLN A 131 1.29 -1.21 -12.42
CA GLN A 131 1.89 -1.01 -11.11
C GLN A 131 1.26 0.21 -10.45
N TYR A 132 0.77 0.05 -9.24
CA TYR A 132 0.17 1.09 -8.42
C TYR A 132 1.02 1.33 -7.18
N GLY A 133 1.59 2.53 -7.08
CA GLY A 133 2.50 2.88 -6.00
C GLY A 133 3.42 4.06 -6.34
N PRO A 134 4.48 4.28 -5.55
CA PRO A 134 4.79 3.56 -4.31
C PRO A 134 3.76 3.84 -3.20
N ILE A 135 3.52 2.84 -2.35
CA ILE A 135 2.70 2.95 -1.14
C ILE A 135 3.64 3.06 0.06
N ASN A 136 3.35 4.02 0.94
CA ASN A 136 4.01 4.16 2.23
C ASN A 136 3.38 3.24 3.28
N GLU A 137 4.05 2.14 3.61
CA GLU A 137 3.57 1.18 4.61
C GLU A 137 3.65 1.73 6.03
N ALA A 138 4.59 2.66 6.28
CA ALA A 138 4.70 3.33 7.56
C ALA A 138 3.53 4.29 7.83
N CYS A 139 2.66 4.55 6.84
CA CYS A 139 1.48 5.42 6.92
C CYS A 139 1.73 6.76 7.64
N MET A 140 2.97 7.27 7.59
CA MET A 140 3.44 8.44 8.34
C MET A 140 2.76 9.74 7.88
N ASP A 141 2.21 9.71 6.67
CA ASP A 141 1.52 10.79 5.97
C ASP A 141 -0.01 10.63 5.99
N TRP A 142 -0.52 9.58 6.62
CA TRP A 142 -1.95 9.36 6.74
C TRP A 142 -2.49 10.04 7.99
N ASP A 143 -3.39 11.01 7.79
CA ASP A 143 -4.27 11.47 8.85
C ASP A 143 -5.38 10.43 9.03
N PHE A 144 -5.20 9.53 9.98
CA PHE A 144 -6.23 8.56 10.37
C PHE A 144 -7.40 9.25 11.10
N GLY A 145 -7.30 10.53 11.50
CA GLY A 145 -8.27 11.15 12.39
C GLY A 145 -8.48 10.31 13.67
N ASP A 146 -9.74 10.02 14.01
CA ASP A 146 -10.12 9.11 15.11
C ASP A 146 -10.11 7.62 14.71
N LEU A 147 -9.68 7.26 13.50
CA LEU A 147 -9.68 5.87 13.04
C LEU A 147 -8.55 5.07 13.69
N ILE A 148 -8.87 3.82 14.03
CA ILE A 148 -7.95 2.85 14.62
C ILE A 148 -6.82 2.56 13.61
N VAL A 149 -5.57 2.72 14.06
CA VAL A 149 -4.37 2.29 13.35
C VAL A 149 -4.56 0.86 12.80
N PRO A 150 -4.25 0.57 11.52
CA PRO A 150 -4.48 -0.75 10.94
C PRO A 150 -3.91 -1.89 11.81
N PRO A 151 -4.67 -2.98 12.04
CA PRO A 151 -4.35 -4.00 13.05
C PRO A 151 -3.05 -4.79 12.81
N ASN A 152 -2.43 -4.63 11.64
CA ASN A 152 -1.20 -5.31 11.23
C ASN A 152 -0.06 -4.31 10.92
N MET A 153 -0.20 -3.05 11.33
CA MET A 153 0.81 -2.02 11.06
C MET A 153 2.08 -2.21 11.90
N TYR A 154 1.91 -2.66 13.14
CA TYR A 154 3.01 -3.00 14.04
C TYR A 154 2.92 -4.48 14.40
N PRO A 155 4.06 -5.12 14.73
CA PRO A 155 4.01 -6.44 15.33
C PRO A 155 3.11 -6.39 16.58
N PRO A 156 2.42 -7.51 16.91
CA PRO A 156 1.67 -7.58 18.15
C PRO A 156 2.60 -7.23 19.31
N THR A 157 2.09 -6.51 20.32
CA THR A 157 2.87 -6.14 21.51
C THR A 157 3.28 -7.41 22.24
N VAL A 158 4.46 -7.93 21.91
CA VAL A 158 5.11 -8.99 22.68
C VAL A 158 5.86 -8.27 23.80
N LEU A 159 5.71 -8.75 25.03
CA LEU A 159 6.65 -8.43 26.10
C LEU A 159 8.02 -8.98 25.68
N VAL A 160 8.80 -8.15 24.98
CA VAL A 160 10.22 -8.39 24.81
C VAL A 160 10.80 -8.37 26.22
N THR A 161 11.58 -9.39 26.58
CA THR A 161 12.24 -9.47 27.88
C THR A 161 12.80 -8.10 28.23
N PRO A 162 12.45 -7.51 29.39
CA PRO A 162 13.03 -6.25 29.79
C PRO A 162 14.55 -6.36 29.69
N PHE A 163 15.20 -5.36 29.10
CA PHE A 163 16.65 -5.32 29.00
C PHE A 163 17.26 -5.69 30.36
N ASP A 164 18.09 -6.73 30.38
CA ASP A 164 18.61 -7.36 31.62
C ASP A 164 19.76 -6.54 32.25
N GLY A 165 19.65 -5.22 32.15
CA GLY A 165 20.66 -4.23 32.55
C GLY A 165 21.30 -3.51 31.36
N VAL A 166 21.53 -2.22 31.53
CA VAL A 166 22.42 -1.43 30.69
C VAL A 166 23.70 -1.21 31.49
N ASP A 167 24.85 -1.67 30.99
CA ASP A 167 26.15 -1.32 31.57
C ASP A 167 26.55 0.08 31.09
N VAL A 168 26.38 1.09 31.94
CA VAL A 168 26.78 2.47 31.68
C VAL A 168 28.07 2.76 32.42
N LYS A 169 29.18 2.88 31.68
CA LYS A 169 30.46 3.35 32.23
C LYS A 169 30.53 4.87 32.09
N VAL A 170 30.34 5.58 33.20
CA VAL A 170 30.51 7.03 33.28
C VAL A 170 31.92 7.32 33.78
N ASP A 171 32.75 7.92 32.92
CA ASP A 171 34.07 8.44 33.28
C ASP A 171 33.89 9.89 33.75
N VAL A 172 34.12 10.15 35.04
CA VAL A 172 33.99 11.48 35.66
C VAL A 172 35.35 11.87 36.22
N GLU A 173 35.81 13.09 35.97
CA GLU A 173 37.03 13.61 36.57
C GLU A 173 36.94 13.54 38.12
N PRO A 174 37.97 13.00 38.81
CA PRO A 174 37.84 12.67 40.23
C PRO A 174 37.72 13.93 41.10
N HIS A 175 36.65 14.00 41.87
CA HIS A 175 36.49 14.94 43.00
C HIS A 175 37.29 14.55 44.25
N GLU A 176 38.21 13.58 44.12
CA GLU A 176 39.05 13.07 45.20
C GLU A 176 40.50 13.51 45.06
N THR A 177 41.23 13.48 46.17
CA THR A 177 42.63 13.93 46.18
C THR A 177 43.52 13.10 45.23
N ASP A 178 44.56 13.73 44.63
CA ASP A 178 45.50 13.10 43.69
C ASP A 178 46.10 11.77 44.17
N GLN A 179 46.22 11.58 45.49
CA GLN A 179 46.74 10.34 46.07
C GLN A 179 45.74 9.18 45.98
N THR A 180 44.44 9.43 46.17
CA THR A 180 43.39 8.42 46.06
C THR A 180 43.15 8.03 44.60
N HIS A 181 43.13 9.02 43.69
CA HIS A 181 43.03 8.75 42.26
C HIS A 181 44.18 7.85 41.74
N LYS A 182 45.42 8.06 42.22
CA LYS A 182 46.55 7.19 41.85
C LYS A 182 46.37 5.75 42.30
N LYS A 183 45.81 5.49 43.49
CA LYS A 183 45.52 4.13 43.96
C LYS A 183 44.54 3.42 43.03
N TRP A 184 43.50 4.12 42.57
CA TRP A 184 42.52 3.62 41.60
C TRP A 184 43.15 3.31 40.24
N LEU A 185 44.00 4.20 39.71
CA LEU A 185 44.71 3.96 38.44
C LEU A 185 45.64 2.74 38.50
N THR A 186 46.18 2.42 39.68
CA THR A 186 47.05 1.25 39.89
C THR A 186 46.31 -0.03 40.29
N GLY A 187 44.98 0.02 40.43
CA GLY A 187 44.16 -1.14 40.79
C GLY A 187 44.33 -1.61 42.24
N GLU A 188 44.83 -0.75 43.14
CA GLU A 188 44.82 -1.04 44.58
C GLU A 188 43.39 -1.00 45.12
N ARG A 189 43.02 -1.99 45.93
CA ARG A 189 41.70 -2.06 46.57
C ARG A 189 41.59 -0.96 47.63
N THR A 190 40.68 -0.02 47.44
CA THR A 190 40.34 1.02 48.42
C THR A 190 38.94 0.80 48.97
N ASP A 191 38.72 1.10 50.25
CA ASP A 191 37.38 1.14 50.87
C ASP A 191 36.70 2.51 50.69
N GLU A 192 37.40 3.48 50.08
CA GLU A 192 36.91 4.81 49.71
C GLU A 192 35.99 4.71 48.48
N GLN A 193 34.75 5.19 48.58
CA GLN A 193 33.78 5.26 47.48
C GLN A 193 33.58 6.72 47.07
N PRO A 194 33.57 7.06 45.76
CA PRO A 194 33.24 8.41 45.32
C PRO A 194 31.78 8.73 45.65
N GLU A 195 31.51 9.88 46.29
CA GLU A 195 30.16 10.42 46.41
C GLU A 195 29.68 10.93 45.04
N ALA A 196 29.15 10.04 44.21
CA ALA A 196 28.51 10.40 42.95
C ALA A 196 26.99 10.49 43.15
N THR A 197 26.42 11.68 43.10
CA THR A 197 24.96 11.85 43.03
C THR A 197 24.53 11.73 41.57
N ILE A 198 24.15 10.53 41.13
CA ILE A 198 23.64 10.30 39.77
C ILE A 198 22.12 10.50 39.78
N LYS A 199 21.64 11.55 39.11
CA LYS A 199 20.21 11.78 38.90
C LYS A 199 19.83 11.20 37.54
N THR A 200 19.12 10.07 37.54
CA THR A 200 18.63 9.44 36.30
C THR A 200 17.15 9.75 36.14
N GLU A 201 16.78 10.53 35.13
CA GLU A 201 15.38 10.76 34.75
C GLU A 201 15.06 9.93 33.50
N LEU A 202 14.27 8.86 33.67
CA LEU A 202 13.68 8.10 32.58
C LEU A 202 12.32 8.72 32.25
N GLN A 203 12.22 9.43 31.13
CA GLN A 203 10.91 9.79 30.57
C GLN A 203 10.33 8.57 29.86
N ASN A 204 9.51 7.80 30.58
CA ASN A 204 8.55 6.92 29.92
C ASN A 204 7.46 7.79 29.32
N GLY A 205 7.60 8.11 28.04
CA GLY A 205 6.58 8.77 27.23
C GLY A 205 5.39 7.84 26.98
N ASN A 206 4.59 7.61 28.02
CA ASN A 206 3.22 7.10 27.93
C ASN A 206 2.37 7.90 28.92
N GLN A 207 1.82 9.02 28.46
CA GLN A 207 0.67 9.67 29.08
C GLN A 207 -0.26 10.19 27.98
N GLY A 208 -1.51 9.72 28.00
CA GLY A 208 -2.63 10.24 27.22
C GLY A 208 -3.23 9.22 26.27
#